data_AF-A0A0B4PLP5-F1
#
_entry.id   AF-A0A0B4PLP5-F1
#
_cell.length_a   1.000
_cell.length_b   1.000
_cell.length_c   1.000
_cell.angle_alpha   90.00
_cell.angle_beta   90.00
_cell.angle_gamma   90.00
#
_symmetry.space_group_name_H-M   'P 1'
#
loop_
_entity.id
_entity.type
_entity.pdbx_description
1 polymer ?
#
loop_
_entity_poly.entity_id
_entity_poly.type
_entity_poly.pdbx_seq_one_letter_code
_entity_poly.pdbx_strand_id
1 'polypeptide(L)'
;NFIQAFETRYGSNHPVFYQGTYSQALNDAKRELKFLLIYLHGDDHQDTPTFCRDVLSYQPLVDFINGHMLFWACSVNYSEGYRVSQALRENTYPFLAMIVLRDHRMTVVGRLEGLMEPDTVLLRLQQIMVDNEAALITARMERDERSLTQSLRQQQDEAYQASLLAGKKKRKKN
;
A
#
# COMPACT_ATOMS: atom_id res chain seq x y z
N ASN A 1 -3.93 8.57 -20.10
CA ASN A 1 -3.69 7.83 -18.83
C ASN A 1 -5.03 7.70 -18.11
N PHE A 2 -5.29 6.60 -17.39
CA PHE A 2 -6.53 6.35 -16.65
C PHE A 2 -6.93 7.52 -15.75
N ILE A 3 -5.98 8.06 -14.97
CA ILE A 3 -6.23 9.14 -13.99
C ILE A 3 -6.84 10.38 -14.65
N GLN A 4 -6.23 10.85 -15.75
CA GLN A 4 -6.76 12.01 -16.50
C GLN A 4 -8.15 11.75 -17.08
N ALA A 5 -8.41 10.53 -17.56
CA ALA A 5 -9.73 10.15 -18.07
C ALA A 5 -10.77 10.11 -16.94
N PHE A 6 -10.40 9.60 -15.77
CA PHE A 6 -11.23 9.63 -14.56
C PHE A 6 -11.57 11.07 -14.17
N GLU A 7 -10.56 11.92 -14.00
CA GLU A 7 -10.74 13.32 -13.57
C GLU A 7 -11.59 14.12 -14.56
N THR A 8 -11.40 13.89 -15.86
CA THR A 8 -12.22 14.52 -16.91
C THR A 8 -13.71 14.13 -16.80
N ARG A 9 -14.00 12.90 -16.38
CA ARG A 9 -15.37 12.34 -16.37
C ARG A 9 -16.10 12.51 -15.04
N TYR A 10 -15.36 12.48 -13.93
CA TYR A 10 -15.90 12.43 -12.57
C TYR A 10 -15.43 13.59 -11.68
N GLY A 11 -14.44 14.37 -12.10
CA GLY A 11 -13.87 15.47 -11.34
C GLY A 11 -12.64 15.05 -10.52
N SER A 12 -12.03 16.03 -9.86
CA SER A 12 -10.78 15.87 -9.09
C SER A 12 -11.01 15.55 -7.60
N ASN A 13 -12.26 15.35 -7.19
CA ASN A 13 -12.56 14.97 -5.81
C ASN A 13 -12.58 13.45 -5.69
N HIS A 14 -11.43 12.89 -5.29
CA HIS A 14 -11.22 11.45 -5.12
C HIS A 14 -9.96 11.23 -4.25
N PRO A 15 -9.69 10.00 -3.75
CA PRO A 15 -8.45 9.72 -3.07
C PRO A 15 -7.25 9.87 -4.00
N VAL A 16 -6.10 10.24 -3.46
CA VAL A 16 -4.90 10.54 -4.23
C VAL A 16 -4.42 9.28 -4.94
N PHE A 17 -4.52 9.26 -6.27
CA PHE A 17 -4.05 8.15 -7.08
C PHE A 17 -2.52 8.04 -7.03
N TYR A 18 -2.04 6.85 -6.75
CA TYR A 18 -0.63 6.48 -6.82
C TYR A 18 -0.12 6.63 -8.27
N GLN A 19 0.95 7.41 -8.44
CA GLN A 19 1.53 7.72 -9.74
C GLN A 19 2.56 6.65 -10.14
N GLY A 20 2.08 5.50 -10.62
CA GLY A 20 2.94 4.43 -11.09
C GLY A 20 2.21 3.13 -11.37
N THR A 21 2.99 2.08 -11.66
CA THR A 21 2.49 0.73 -11.95
C THR A 21 1.99 0.03 -10.67
N TYR A 22 1.16 -0.99 -10.86
CA TYR A 22 0.69 -1.86 -9.78
C TYR A 22 1.87 -2.49 -9.00
N SER A 23 2.90 -2.94 -9.72
CA SER A 23 4.09 -3.53 -9.11
C SER A 23 4.88 -2.52 -8.25
N GLN A 24 4.95 -1.26 -8.69
CA GLN A 24 5.58 -0.19 -7.91
C GLN A 24 4.77 0.09 -6.64
N ALA A 25 3.44 0.22 -6.76
CA ALA A 25 2.56 0.43 -5.61
C ALA A 25 2.67 -0.69 -4.57
N LEU A 26 2.74 -1.96 -5.00
CA LEU A 26 2.97 -3.11 -4.10
C LEU A 26 4.33 -3.04 -3.39
N ASN A 27 5.39 -2.73 -4.12
CA ASN A 27 6.74 -2.64 -3.56
C ASN A 27 6.85 -1.49 -2.56
N ASP A 28 6.23 -0.36 -2.86
CA ASP A 28 6.23 0.82 -2.00
C ASP A 28 5.40 0.58 -0.74
N ALA A 29 4.20 0.00 -0.87
CA ALA A 29 3.39 -0.41 0.28
C ALA A 29 4.15 -1.37 1.20
N LYS A 30 4.84 -2.36 0.62
CA LYS A 30 5.68 -3.32 1.36
C LYS A 30 6.85 -2.62 2.06
N ARG A 31 7.55 -1.70 1.38
CA ARG A 31 8.71 -0.98 1.93
C ARG A 31 8.29 -0.04 3.06
N GLU A 32 7.20 0.68 2.88
CA GLU A 32 6.69 1.67 3.83
C GLU A 32 5.84 1.07 4.95
N LEU A 33 5.55 -0.24 4.88
CA LEU A 33 4.68 -0.95 5.81
C LEU A 33 3.30 -0.27 5.91
N LYS A 34 2.68 -0.03 4.76
CA LYS A 34 1.36 0.59 4.61
C LYS A 34 0.38 -0.40 3.96
N PHE A 35 -0.91 -0.16 4.19
CA PHE A 35 -1.96 -0.78 3.39
C PHE A 35 -1.92 -0.23 1.95
N LEU A 36 -2.36 -1.05 1.00
CA LEU A 36 -2.57 -0.70 -0.39
C LEU A 36 -4.01 -1.02 -0.76
N LEU A 37 -4.76 0.00 -1.19
CA LEU A 37 -6.09 -0.15 -1.73
C LEU A 37 -6.04 -0.11 -3.26
N ILE A 38 -6.56 -1.16 -3.88
CA ILE A 38 -6.67 -1.31 -5.32
C ILE A 38 -8.11 -1.01 -5.72
N TYR A 39 -8.31 -0.11 -6.68
CA TYR A 39 -9.58 0.11 -7.36
C TYR A 39 -9.49 -0.36 -8.82
N LEU A 40 -10.32 -1.33 -9.19
CA LEU A 40 -10.51 -1.72 -10.59
C LEU A 40 -11.77 -1.07 -11.14
N HIS A 41 -11.57 -0.27 -12.19
CA HIS A 41 -12.62 0.46 -12.87
C HIS A 41 -13.12 -0.34 -14.08
N GLY A 42 -14.41 -0.66 -14.10
CA GLY A 42 -15.09 -1.22 -15.27
C GLY A 42 -15.79 -0.11 -16.05
N ASP A 43 -15.19 0.37 -17.14
CA ASP A 43 -15.71 1.53 -17.92
C ASP A 43 -17.14 1.35 -18.40
N ASP A 44 -17.52 0.10 -18.73
CA ASP A 44 -18.82 -0.27 -19.29
C ASP A 44 -19.82 -0.78 -18.24
N HIS A 45 -19.42 -0.83 -16.96
CA HIS A 45 -20.31 -1.30 -15.89
C HIS A 45 -21.27 -0.18 -15.45
N GLN A 46 -22.56 -0.49 -15.38
CA GLN A 46 -23.63 0.47 -15.09
C GLN A 46 -23.45 1.23 -13.76
N ASP A 47 -22.87 0.58 -12.76
CA ASP A 47 -22.70 1.13 -11.41
C ASP A 47 -21.44 2.00 -11.25
N THR A 48 -20.49 1.88 -12.17
CA THR A 48 -19.20 2.58 -12.10
C THR A 48 -19.35 4.09 -12.03
N PRO A 49 -20.21 4.76 -12.86
CA PRO A 49 -20.36 6.20 -12.79
C PRO A 49 -20.86 6.70 -11.43
N THR A 50 -21.85 6.01 -10.85
CA THR A 50 -22.43 6.34 -9.54
C THR A 50 -21.38 6.16 -8.45
N PHE A 51 -20.65 5.05 -8.46
CA PHE A 51 -19.57 4.81 -7.49
C PHE A 51 -18.49 5.88 -7.55
N CYS A 52 -18.04 6.28 -8.74
CA CYS A 52 -17.04 7.34 -8.87
C CYS A 52 -17.54 8.70 -8.35
N ARG A 53 -18.80 9.04 -8.63
CA ARG A 53 -19.37 10.36 -8.30
C ARG A 53 -19.83 10.49 -6.87
N ASP A 54 -20.35 9.42 -6.27
CA ASP A 54 -21.04 9.49 -4.98
C ASP A 54 -20.21 8.83 -3.88
N VAL A 55 -19.48 7.75 -4.21
CA VAL A 55 -18.70 6.98 -3.23
C VAL A 55 -17.25 7.43 -3.20
N LEU A 56 -16.51 7.36 -4.30
CA LEU A 56 -15.09 7.75 -4.32
C LEU A 56 -14.87 9.25 -4.09
N SER A 57 -15.89 10.09 -4.31
CA SER A 57 -15.81 11.52 -4.02
C SER A 57 -16.25 11.88 -2.59
N TYR A 58 -16.75 10.92 -1.82
CA TYR A 58 -17.23 11.18 -0.46
C TYR A 58 -16.07 11.57 0.47
N GLN A 59 -16.08 12.81 0.95
CA GLN A 59 -14.94 13.41 1.65
C GLN A 59 -14.41 12.58 2.84
N PRO A 60 -15.26 12.03 3.74
CA PRO A 60 -14.78 11.18 4.83
C PRO A 60 -14.05 9.92 4.34
N LEU A 61 -14.49 9.34 3.23
CA LEU A 61 -13.82 8.19 2.61
C LEU A 61 -12.49 8.61 1.97
N VAL A 62 -12.47 9.74 1.27
CA VAL A 62 -11.26 10.32 0.66
C VAL A 62 -10.18 10.58 1.72
N ASP A 63 -10.54 11.26 2.80
CA ASP A 63 -9.64 11.58 3.91
C ASP A 63 -9.11 10.32 4.59
N PHE A 64 -9.99 9.34 4.82
CA PHE A 64 -9.62 8.07 5.39
C PHE A 64 -8.60 7.33 4.51
N ILE A 65 -8.86 7.18 3.21
CA ILE A 65 -7.95 6.49 2.28
C ILE A 65 -6.59 7.21 2.25
N ASN A 66 -6.58 8.53 2.08
CA ASN A 66 -5.35 9.32 1.98
C ASN A 66 -4.51 9.27 3.25
N GLY A 67 -5.14 9.18 4.43
CA GLY A 67 -4.44 9.14 5.71
C GLY A 67 -3.80 7.78 6.05
N HIS A 68 -4.33 6.68 5.50
CA HIS A 68 -4.04 5.34 6.03
C HIS A 68 -3.42 4.37 5.02
N MET A 69 -3.53 4.64 3.71
CA MET A 69 -3.12 3.67 2.68
C MET A 69 -2.64 4.34 1.40
N LEU A 70 -1.90 3.58 0.58
CA LEU A 70 -1.66 3.94 -0.81
C LEU A 70 -2.91 3.55 -1.62
N PHE A 71 -3.32 4.40 -2.56
CA PHE A 71 -4.47 4.14 -3.42
C PHE A 71 -4.04 4.00 -4.87
N TRP A 72 -4.13 2.79 -5.43
CA TRP A 72 -3.84 2.54 -6.84
C TRP A 72 -5.13 2.20 -7.57
N ALA A 73 -5.28 2.73 -8.78
CA ALA A 73 -6.46 2.49 -9.58
C ALA A 73 -6.12 2.34 -11.06
N CYS A 74 -6.87 1.50 -11.75
CA CYS A 74 -6.76 1.34 -13.18
C CYS A 74 -8.07 0.84 -13.78
N SER A 75 -8.32 1.22 -15.03
CA SER A 75 -9.38 0.63 -15.82
C SER A 75 -8.96 -0.73 -16.38
N VAL A 76 -9.90 -1.67 -16.37
CA VAL A 76 -9.67 -3.02 -16.93
C VAL A 76 -9.59 -3.03 -18.45
N ASN A 77 -9.91 -1.92 -19.12
CA ASN A 77 -9.67 -1.74 -20.55
C ASN A 77 -8.20 -1.48 -20.87
N TYR A 78 -7.37 -1.14 -19.88
CA TYR A 78 -5.92 -1.09 -20.02
C TYR A 78 -5.28 -2.43 -19.70
N SER A 79 -4.17 -2.75 -20.37
CA SER A 79 -3.46 -4.04 -20.20
C SER A 79 -3.01 -4.30 -18.77
N GLU A 80 -2.61 -3.26 -18.03
CA GLU A 80 -2.25 -3.38 -16.62
C GLU A 80 -3.46 -3.70 -15.75
N GLY A 81 -4.55 -2.93 -15.89
CA GLY A 81 -5.80 -3.16 -15.17
C GLY A 81 -6.37 -4.56 -15.43
N TYR A 82 -6.38 -5.00 -16.69
CA TYR A 82 -6.80 -6.35 -17.07
C TYR A 82 -5.96 -7.45 -16.37
N ARG A 83 -4.63 -7.31 -16.37
CA ARG A 83 -3.75 -8.28 -15.68
C ARG A 83 -4.00 -8.33 -14.18
N VAL A 84 -4.23 -7.19 -13.55
CA VAL A 84 -4.53 -7.11 -12.11
C VAL A 84 -5.90 -7.73 -11.80
N SER A 85 -6.88 -7.46 -12.66
CA SER A 85 -8.21 -8.11 -12.66
C SER A 85 -8.08 -9.64 -12.66
N GLN A 86 -7.34 -10.21 -13.62
CA GLN A 86 -7.13 -11.66 -13.69
C GLN A 86 -6.45 -12.24 -12.45
N ALA A 87 -5.55 -11.47 -11.81
CA ALA A 87 -4.88 -11.89 -10.59
C ALA A 87 -5.80 -11.84 -9.36
N LEU A 88 -6.69 -10.85 -9.27
CA LEU A 88 -7.59 -10.66 -8.14
C LEU A 88 -8.88 -11.49 -8.27
N ARG A 89 -9.29 -11.84 -9.49
CA ARG A 89 -10.50 -12.64 -9.79
C ARG A 89 -11.75 -12.03 -9.16
N GLU A 90 -12.02 -10.77 -9.49
CA GLU A 90 -13.26 -10.07 -9.14
C GLU A 90 -14.46 -10.62 -9.93
N ASN A 91 -15.66 -10.52 -9.36
CA ASN A 91 -16.90 -10.98 -10.01
C ASN A 91 -17.73 -9.85 -10.64
N THR A 92 -17.52 -8.60 -10.22
CA THR A 92 -18.30 -7.43 -10.67
C THR A 92 -17.53 -6.14 -10.42
N TYR A 93 -18.01 -5.03 -10.99
CA TYR A 93 -17.47 -3.69 -10.79
C TYR A 93 -18.54 -2.78 -10.16
N PRO A 94 -18.15 -1.69 -9.47
CA PRO A 94 -16.79 -1.34 -9.05
C PRO A 94 -16.18 -2.39 -8.10
N PHE A 95 -14.86 -2.56 -8.14
CA PHE A 95 -14.14 -3.50 -7.28
C PHE A 95 -13.04 -2.82 -6.49
N LEU A 96 -13.03 -3.05 -5.18
CA LEU A 96 -11.97 -2.65 -4.27
C LEU A 96 -11.31 -3.86 -3.62
N ALA A 97 -9.98 -3.88 -3.57
CA ALA A 97 -9.21 -4.87 -2.80
C ALA A 97 -8.20 -4.18 -1.89
N MET A 98 -8.21 -4.52 -0.60
CA MET A 98 -7.20 -4.05 0.35
C MET A 98 -6.12 -5.11 0.55
N ILE A 99 -4.87 -4.69 0.43
CA ILE A 99 -3.67 -5.52 0.48
C ILE A 99 -2.76 -5.00 1.60
N VAL A 100 -2.17 -5.92 2.37
CA VAL A 100 -1.19 -5.59 3.42
C VAL A 100 -0.08 -6.63 3.47
N LEU A 101 1.05 -6.26 4.07
CA LEU A 101 2.13 -7.19 4.34
C LEU A 101 1.76 -8.12 5.51
N ARG A 102 1.67 -9.42 5.24
CA ARG A 102 1.45 -10.49 6.22
C ARG A 102 2.43 -11.62 5.94
N ASP A 103 3.11 -12.13 6.97
CA ASP A 103 4.07 -13.23 6.84
C ASP A 103 5.08 -13.01 5.67
N HIS A 104 5.60 -11.78 5.59
CA HIS A 104 6.51 -11.28 4.54
C HIS A 104 5.97 -11.27 3.10
N ARG A 105 4.68 -11.51 2.90
CA ARG A 105 4.00 -11.49 1.60
C ARG A 105 2.91 -10.42 1.56
N MET A 106 2.74 -9.78 0.39
CA MET A 106 1.61 -8.87 0.18
C MET A 106 0.37 -9.72 -0.08
N THR A 107 -0.63 -9.60 0.80
CA THR A 107 -1.81 -10.45 0.82
C THR A 107 -3.07 -9.61 0.78
N VAL A 108 -4.03 -10.03 -0.04
CA VAL A 108 -5.38 -9.44 -0.06
C VAL A 108 -6.09 -9.82 1.22
N VAL A 109 -6.48 -8.83 2.02
CA VAL A 109 -7.14 -9.00 3.33
C VAL A 109 -8.59 -8.57 3.33
N GLY A 110 -9.03 -7.87 2.29
CA GLY A 110 -10.41 -7.48 2.13
C GLY A 110 -10.78 -7.23 0.68
N ARG A 111 -12.06 -7.48 0.36
CA ARG A 111 -12.65 -7.31 -0.96
C ARG A 111 -14.03 -6.70 -0.83
N LEU A 112 -14.31 -5.71 -1.65
CA LEU A 112 -15.59 -5.02 -1.74
C LEU A 112 -15.98 -5.01 -3.22
N GLU A 113 -17.12 -5.62 -3.53
CA GLU A 113 -17.60 -5.87 -4.89
C GLU A 113 -18.98 -5.20 -5.07
N GLY A 114 -19.12 -4.43 -6.14
CA GLY A 114 -20.38 -3.77 -6.52
C GLY A 114 -20.62 -2.43 -5.82
N LEU A 115 -21.73 -1.79 -6.18
CA LEU A 115 -22.14 -0.50 -5.61
C LEU A 115 -22.59 -0.67 -4.16
N MET A 116 -22.06 0.18 -3.28
CA MET A 116 -22.41 0.25 -1.87
C MET A 116 -22.48 1.71 -1.44
N GLU A 117 -23.25 1.98 -0.39
CA GLU A 117 -23.30 3.32 0.21
C GLU A 117 -21.91 3.75 0.72
N PRO A 118 -21.55 5.05 0.61
CA PRO A 118 -20.22 5.54 0.97
C PRO A 118 -19.82 5.20 2.42
N ASP A 119 -20.73 5.37 3.37
CA ASP A 119 -20.48 5.03 4.77
C ASP A 119 -20.28 3.53 4.99
N THR A 120 -20.95 2.68 4.18
CA THR A 120 -20.75 1.22 4.24
C THR A 120 -19.36 0.84 3.77
N VAL A 121 -18.89 1.47 2.67
CA VAL A 121 -17.52 1.27 2.18
C VAL A 121 -16.50 1.70 3.22
N LEU A 122 -16.69 2.89 3.82
CA LEU A 122 -15.81 3.40 4.87
C LEU A 122 -15.75 2.45 6.08
N LEU A 123 -16.89 2.05 6.62
CA LEU A 123 -16.97 1.14 7.77
C LEU A 123 -16.31 -0.21 7.49
N ARG A 124 -16.53 -0.77 6.29
CA ARG A 124 -15.90 -2.03 5.86
C ARG A 124 -14.38 -1.89 5.80
N LEU A 125 -13.85 -0.83 5.18
CA LEU A 125 -12.41 -0.60 5.08
C LEU A 125 -11.78 -0.39 6.47
N GLN A 126 -12.43 0.39 7.34
CA GLN A 126 -11.99 0.58 8.73
C GLN A 126 -11.92 -0.75 9.48
N GLN A 127 -12.95 -1.58 9.38
CA GLN A 127 -12.97 -2.89 10.05
C GLN A 127 -11.82 -3.78 9.57
N ILE A 128 -11.65 -3.91 8.25
CA ILE A 128 -10.57 -4.76 7.70
C ILE A 128 -9.20 -4.20 8.13
N MET A 129 -9.05 -2.87 8.23
CA MET A 129 -7.80 -2.26 8.69
C MET A 129 -7.50 -2.62 10.14
N VAL A 130 -8.48 -2.46 11.04
CA VAL A 130 -8.35 -2.81 12.47
C VAL A 130 -7.99 -4.29 12.62
N ASP A 131 -8.66 -5.18 11.88
CA ASP A 131 -8.43 -6.63 11.95
C ASP A 131 -7.00 -7.03 11.50
N ASN A 132 -6.32 -6.18 10.73
CA ASN A 132 -5.02 -6.47 10.15
C ASN A 132 -3.90 -5.54 10.63
N GLU A 133 -4.19 -4.61 11.54
CA GLU A 133 -3.20 -3.65 12.06
C GLU A 133 -2.06 -4.37 12.81
N ALA A 134 -2.40 -5.43 13.55
CA ALA A 134 -1.42 -6.26 14.25
C ALA A 134 -0.33 -6.82 13.32
N ALA A 135 -0.67 -7.15 12.07
CA ALA A 135 0.31 -7.65 11.10
C ALA A 135 1.35 -6.57 10.73
N LEU A 136 0.92 -5.31 10.58
CA LEU A 136 1.83 -4.20 10.34
C LEU A 136 2.68 -3.86 11.56
N ILE A 137 2.12 -3.93 12.77
CA ILE A 137 2.86 -3.71 14.01
C ILE A 137 3.99 -4.74 14.14
N THR A 138 3.68 -6.02 13.95
CA THR A 138 4.69 -7.09 13.98
C THR A 138 5.79 -6.84 12.94
N ALA A 139 5.42 -6.52 11.69
CA ALA A 139 6.40 -6.23 10.64
C ALA A 139 7.30 -5.01 10.95
N ARG A 140 6.76 -4.00 11.65
CA ARG A 140 7.54 -2.83 12.11
C ARG A 140 8.53 -3.25 13.19
N MET A 141 8.07 -4.00 14.19
CA MET A 141 8.93 -4.50 15.27
C MET A 141 10.09 -5.34 14.73
N GLU A 142 9.82 -6.26 13.80
CA GLU A 142 10.87 -7.08 13.17
C GLU A 142 11.88 -6.24 12.38
N ARG A 143 11.42 -5.18 11.70
CA ARG A 143 12.31 -4.28 10.95
C ARG A 143 13.21 -3.50 11.91
N ASP A 144 12.66 -3.02 13.00
CA ASP A 144 13.38 -2.24 14.01
C ASP A 144 14.40 -3.11 14.75
N GLU A 145 14.06 -4.36 15.09
CA GLU A 145 14.98 -5.33 15.69
C GLU A 145 16.15 -5.67 14.75
N ARG A 146 15.87 -5.87 13.46
CA ARG A 146 16.91 -6.11 12.44
C ARG A 146 17.83 -4.90 12.30
N SER A 147 17.27 -3.69 12.29
CA SER A 147 18.06 -2.46 12.21
C SER A 147 18.96 -2.27 13.43
N LEU A 148 18.43 -2.49 14.64
CA LEU A 148 19.19 -2.43 15.88
C LEU A 148 20.33 -3.45 15.88
N THR A 149 20.05 -4.70 15.51
CA THR A 149 21.05 -5.76 15.43
C THR A 149 22.18 -5.42 14.45
N GLN A 150 21.85 -4.84 13.29
CA GLN A 150 22.85 -4.40 12.33
C GLN A 150 23.72 -3.26 12.87
N SER A 151 23.12 -2.25 13.50
CA SER A 151 23.87 -1.13 14.10
C SER A 151 24.82 -1.58 15.21
N LEU A 152 24.40 -2.53 16.05
CA LEU A 152 25.25 -3.06 17.13
C LEU A 152 26.46 -3.82 16.59
N ARG A 153 26.27 -4.63 15.54
CA ARG A 153 27.38 -5.33 14.86
C ARG A 153 28.36 -4.33 14.26
N GLN A 154 27.86 -3.31 13.57
CA GLN A 154 28.71 -2.28 12.98
C GLN A 154 29.55 -1.54 14.03
N GLN A 155 28.93 -1.15 15.16
CA GLN A 155 29.65 -0.49 16.26
C GLN A 155 30.74 -1.38 16.87
N GLN A 156 30.47 -2.68 17.03
CA GLN A 156 31.47 -3.64 17.52
C GLN A 156 32.64 -3.80 16.55
N ASP A 157 32.37 -3.91 15.25
CA ASP A 157 33.41 -4.01 14.22
C ASP A 157 34.28 -2.76 14.18
N GLU A 158 33.69 -1.57 14.28
CA GLU A 158 34.40 -0.29 14.33
C GLU A 158 35.30 -0.18 15.57
N ALA A 159 34.77 -0.53 16.76
CA ALA A 159 35.54 -0.53 18.01
C ALA A 159 36.70 -1.53 17.99
N TYR A 160 36.49 -2.69 17.39
CA TYR A 160 37.52 -3.71 17.21
C TYR A 160 38.64 -3.22 16.27
N GLN A 161 38.30 -2.65 15.12
CA GLN A 161 39.28 -2.08 14.18
C GLN A 161 40.08 -0.94 14.81
N ALA A 162 39.43 -0.04 15.54
CA ALA A 162 40.10 1.05 16.26
C ALA A 162 41.11 0.52 17.29
N SER A 163 40.74 -0.53 18.03
CA SER A 163 41.61 -1.19 19.01
C SER A 163 42.83 -1.85 18.36
N LEU A 164 42.64 -2.55 17.23
CA LEU A 164 43.73 -3.15 16.46
C LEU A 164 44.73 -2.09 15.94
N LEU A 165 44.24 -0.96 15.44
CA LEU A 165 45.08 0.14 14.97
C LEU A 165 45.86 0.79 16.12
N ALA A 166 45.22 1.00 17.27
CA ALA A 166 45.88 1.52 18.47
C ALA A 166 46.98 0.59 18.98
N GLY A 167 46.73 -0.73 18.99
CA GLY A 167 47.73 -1.75 19.34
C GLY A 167 48.93 -1.76 18.41
N LYS A 168 48.71 -1.65 17.09
CA LYS A 168 49.78 -1.55 16.08
C LYS A 168 50.63 -0.28 16.24
N LYS A 169 50.03 0.86 16.58
CA LYS A 169 50.76 2.12 16.83
C LYS A 169 51.64 2.06 18.08
N LYS A 170 51.18 1.40 19.15
CA LYS A 170 51.99 1.19 20.37
C LYS A 170 53.21 0.30 20.11
N ARG A 171 53.06 -0.79 19.34
CA ARG A 171 54.18 -1.71 19.02
C ARG A 171 55.25 -1.13 18.09
N LYS A 172 54.94 -0.07 17.32
CA LYS A 172 55.91 0.61 16.44
C LYS A 172 56.69 1.74 17.12
N LYS A 173 56.31 2.15 18.33
CA LYS A 173 56.94 3.24 19.09
C LYS A 173 57.88 2.76 20.21
N ASN A 174 57.93 1.45 20.45
CA ASN A 174 58.92 0.77 21.28
C ASN A 174 59.90 0.03 20.38
#